data_AF-A0AAN8Y7D3-F1
#
_entry.id   AF-A0AAN8Y7D3-F1
#
_cell.length_a   1.000
_cell.length_b   1.000
_cell.length_c   1.000
_cell.angle_alpha   90.00
_cell.angle_beta   90.00
_cell.angle_gamma   90.00
#
_symmetry.space_group_name_H-M   'P 1'
#
loop_
_entity.id
_entity.type
_entity.pdbx_description
1 polymer ?
#
loop_
_entity_poly.entity_id
_entity_poly.type
_entity_poly.pdbx_seq_one_letter_code
_entity_poly.pdbx_strand_id
1 'polypeptide(L)'
;MDRRLVLFHCNLFDVFDEGKGVKKDEYDFVSVNPDRFLKTNEPFVLADQASQVFYTNDNSYKGWQVVTKTQPRDSYEIVEQMDDDIVELGSPSQKKRKRTNEEKYIFMN
;
A
#
# COMPACT_ATOMS: atom_id res chain seq x y z
N MET A 1 -28.32 -5.85 12.47
CA MET A 1 -27.28 -6.24 11.50
C MET A 1 -26.14 -5.27 11.67
N ASP A 2 -25.07 -5.70 12.30
CA ASP A 2 -23.87 -4.86 12.48
C ASP A 2 -23.08 -4.86 11.18
N ARG A 3 -22.80 -3.67 10.65
CA ARG A 3 -21.92 -3.50 9.48
C ARG A 3 -20.52 -3.21 9.97
N ARG A 4 -19.59 -4.10 9.66
CA ARG A 4 -18.16 -3.91 9.94
C ARG A 4 -17.48 -3.43 8.66
N LEU A 5 -16.61 -2.43 8.78
CA LEU A 5 -15.82 -1.87 7.67
C LEU A 5 -14.34 -2.02 8.01
N VAL A 6 -13.55 -2.46 7.02
CA VAL A 6 -12.10 -2.53 7.13
C VAL A 6 -11.52 -1.22 6.60
N LEU A 7 -10.72 -0.56 7.43
CA LEU A 7 -10.01 0.67 7.09
C LEU A 7 -8.51 0.47 7.31
N PHE A 8 -7.71 1.01 6.40
CA PHE A 8 -6.26 1.10 6.56
C PHE A 8 -5.90 2.45 7.14
N HIS A 9 -5.16 2.46 8.24
CA HIS A 9 -4.51 3.67 8.74
C HIS A 9 -3.22 3.89 7.95
N CYS A 10 -3.14 5.01 7.23
CA CYS A 10 -2.08 5.31 6.28
C CYS A 10 -1.34 6.59 6.63
N ASN A 11 -0.02 6.59 6.37
CA ASN A 11 0.76 7.82 6.27
C ASN A 11 0.83 8.20 4.79
N LEU A 12 0.14 9.26 4.40
CA LEU A 12 0.04 9.66 3.01
C LEU A 12 1.20 10.57 2.62
N PHE A 13 1.82 10.34 1.47
CA PHE A 13 2.76 11.30 0.90
C PHE A 13 2.04 12.58 0.49
N ASP A 14 2.74 13.71 0.55
CA ASP A 14 2.22 15.01 0.13
C ASP A 14 2.16 15.11 -1.41
N VAL A 15 1.13 14.52 -2.02
CA VAL A 15 0.95 14.53 -3.48
C VAL A 15 0.32 15.82 -4.01
N PHE A 16 -0.03 16.76 -3.13
CA PHE A 16 -0.61 18.05 -3.52
C PHE A 16 0.44 19.15 -3.75
N ASP A 17 1.64 19.01 -3.16
CA ASP A 17 2.78 19.90 -3.41
C ASP A 17 3.62 19.35 -4.58
N GLU A 18 3.20 19.68 -5.80
CA GLU A 18 3.94 19.36 -7.03
C GLU A 18 5.36 19.94 -6.97
N GLY A 19 6.35 19.09 -7.23
CA GLY A 19 7.78 19.44 -7.21
C GLY A 19 8.48 19.23 -5.87
N LYS A 20 7.76 19.25 -4.73
CA LYS A 20 8.37 18.98 -3.41
C LYS A 20 7.95 17.65 -2.81
N GLY A 21 6.70 17.25 -2.99
CA GLY A 21 6.17 16.00 -2.48
C GLY A 21 5.94 14.94 -3.57
N VAL A 22 5.54 15.36 -4.77
CA VAL A 22 5.40 14.50 -5.96
C VAL A 22 6.03 15.12 -7.19
N LYS A 23 6.60 14.28 -8.06
CA LYS A 23 7.13 14.66 -9.37
C LYS A 23 6.71 13.63 -10.40
N LYS A 24 6.56 14.09 -11.64
CA LYS A 24 6.35 13.24 -12.81
C LYS A 24 7.44 13.55 -13.82
N ASP A 25 8.13 12.53 -14.32
CA ASP A 25 9.18 12.71 -15.32
C ASP A 25 8.62 12.71 -16.76
N GLU A 26 9.51 12.85 -17.74
CA GLU A 26 9.15 12.86 -19.16
C GLU A 26 8.63 11.53 -19.70
N TYR A 27 8.81 10.43 -18.96
CA TYR A 27 8.35 9.07 -19.29
C TYR A 27 7.10 8.67 -18.49
N ASP A 28 6.47 9.64 -17.83
CA ASP A 28 5.31 9.47 -16.96
C ASP A 28 5.56 8.66 -15.67
N PHE A 29 6.81 8.40 -15.28
CA PHE A 29 7.09 7.84 -13.97
C PHE A 29 6.79 8.86 -12.88
N VAL A 30 6.12 8.40 -11.82
CA VAL A 30 5.78 9.22 -10.66
C VAL A 30 6.77 8.92 -9.54
N SER A 31 7.38 9.97 -9.01
CA SER A 31 8.28 9.89 -7.86
C SER A 31 7.73 10.68 -6.68
N VAL A 32 7.82 10.10 -5.50
CA VAL A 32 7.40 10.74 -4.24
C VAL A 32 8.60 11.04 -3.36
N ASN A 33 8.45 12.04 -2.51
CA ASN A 33 9.45 12.41 -1.50
C ASN A 33 9.11 11.74 -0.16
N PRO A 34 9.92 10.76 0.30
CA PRO A 34 9.66 10.05 1.55
C PRO A 34 9.75 10.93 2.81
N ASP A 35 10.40 12.09 2.72
CA ASP A 35 10.51 13.05 3.83
C ASP A 35 9.29 13.98 3.93
N ARG A 36 8.32 13.87 3.01
CA ARG A 36 7.12 14.70 2.98
C ARG A 36 5.84 13.89 3.02
N PHE A 37 5.22 13.91 4.20
CA PHE A 37 3.89 13.38 4.42
C PHE A 37 2.84 14.49 4.45
N LEU A 38 1.67 14.19 3.91
CA LEU A 38 0.49 15.02 3.96
C LEU A 38 0.01 15.14 5.42
N LYS A 39 -0.15 16.37 5.89
CA LYS A 39 -0.77 16.64 7.19
C LYS A 39 -2.28 16.63 7.01
N THR A 40 -2.93 15.53 7.38
CA THR A 40 -4.38 15.37 7.29
C THR A 40 -4.95 14.83 8.60
N ASN A 41 -6.21 15.20 8.89
CA ASN A 41 -7.00 14.60 9.97
C ASN A 41 -7.77 13.34 9.52
N GLU A 42 -7.66 12.97 8.24
CA GLU A 42 -8.29 11.80 7.63
C GLU A 42 -7.21 10.80 7.17
N PRO A 43 -6.62 10.00 8.09
CA PRO A 43 -5.54 9.08 7.76
C PRO A 43 -6.05 7.70 7.30
N PHE A 44 -7.37 7.55 7.09
CA PHE A 44 -7.97 6.25 6.81
C PHE A 44 -8.41 6.15 5.35
N VAL A 45 -8.13 5.00 4.73
CA VAL A 45 -8.64 4.65 3.38
C VAL A 45 -9.34 3.30 3.41
N LEU A 46 -10.34 3.14 2.55
CA LEU A 46 -10.97 1.84 2.29
C LEU A 46 -10.01 0.96 1.50
N ALA A 47 -10.14 -0.36 1.67
CA ALA A 47 -9.37 -1.31 0.88
C ALA A 47 -9.58 -1.14 -0.63
N ASP A 48 -10.82 -0.86 -1.04
CA ASP A 48 -11.18 -0.64 -2.45
C ASP A 48 -10.62 0.67 -3.04
N GLN A 49 -10.25 1.62 -2.19
CA GLN A 49 -9.63 2.87 -2.63
C GLN A 49 -8.11 2.75 -2.81
N ALA A 50 -7.52 1.62 -2.40
CA ALA A 50 -6.09 1.50 -2.26
C ALA A 50 -5.51 0.50 -3.25
N SER A 51 -4.45 0.91 -3.97
CA SER A 51 -3.71 0.02 -4.87
C SER A 51 -2.41 -0.48 -4.23
N GLN A 52 -2.01 -1.72 -4.57
CA GLN A 52 -0.68 -2.22 -4.24
C GLN A 52 0.36 -1.61 -5.20
N VAL A 53 1.45 -1.12 -4.61
CA VAL A 53 2.57 -0.49 -5.32
C VAL A 53 3.88 -0.94 -4.69
N PHE A 54 5.00 -0.74 -5.40
CA PHE A 54 6.33 -0.78 -4.81
C PHE A 54 7.06 0.53 -5.06
N TYR A 55 8.03 0.80 -4.19
CA TYR A 55 8.86 2.00 -4.22
C TYR A 55 10.30 1.59 -4.52
N THR A 56 10.90 2.23 -5.52
CA THR A 56 12.32 2.06 -5.85
C THR A 56 13.02 3.40 -5.78
N ASN A 57 14.30 3.41 -5.40
CA ASN A 57 15.07 4.64 -5.38
C ASN A 57 15.06 5.30 -6.77
N ASP A 58 14.80 6.60 -6.78
CA ASP A 58 14.91 7.40 -7.98
C ASP A 58 16.39 7.76 -8.22
N ASN A 59 16.91 7.35 -9.38
CA ASN A 59 18.31 7.60 -9.74
C ASN A 59 18.53 9.05 -10.20
N SER A 60 17.49 9.72 -10.66
CA SER A 60 17.51 11.13 -11.11
C SER A 60 17.37 12.09 -9.94
N TYR A 61 16.59 11.71 -8.92
CA TYR A 61 16.33 12.52 -7.73
C TYR A 61 16.75 11.80 -6.45
N LYS A 62 17.98 12.04 -6.00
CA LYS A 62 18.51 11.43 -4.77
C LYS A 62 17.58 11.65 -3.58
N GLY A 63 17.23 10.56 -2.90
CA GLY A 63 16.34 10.56 -1.74
C GLY A 63 14.86 10.40 -2.09
N TRP A 64 14.49 10.48 -3.37
CA TRP A 64 13.12 10.24 -3.84
C TRP A 64 12.92 8.78 -4.20
N GLN A 65 11.65 8.38 -4.29
CA GLN A 65 11.26 7.03 -4.67
C GLN A 65 10.27 7.04 -5.82
N VAL A 66 10.60 6.34 -6.90
CA VAL A 66 9.67 6.03 -8.01
C VAL A 66 8.62 5.05 -7.52
N VAL A 67 7.35 5.35 -7.78
CA VAL A 67 6.22 4.50 -7.47
C VAL A 67 5.82 3.69 -8.69
N THR A 68 5.74 2.37 -8.53
CA THR A 68 5.29 1.48 -9.59
C THR A 68 4.09 0.66 -9.13
N LYS A 69 3.01 0.71 -9.91
CA LYS A 69 1.83 -0.13 -9.68
C LYS A 69 2.17 -1.59 -9.92
N THR A 70 1.79 -2.46 -8.98
CA THR A 70 1.96 -3.90 -9.14
C THR A 70 0.71 -4.53 -9.71
N GLN A 71 0.87 -5.44 -10.66
CA GLN A 71 -0.19 -6.37 -10.99
C GLN A 71 -0.23 -7.49 -9.95
N PRO A 72 -1.38 -7.73 -9.29
CA PRO A 72 -1.53 -8.88 -8.40
C PRO A 72 -1.24 -10.16 -9.18
N ARG A 73 -0.44 -11.05 -8.59
CA ARG A 73 -0.16 -12.37 -9.20
C ARG A 73 -1.38 -13.29 -9.13
N ASP A 74 -2.18 -13.14 -8.09
CA ASP A 74 -3.38 -13.91 -7.81
C ASP A 74 -4.28 -13.05 -6.89
N SER A 75 -5.57 -13.36 -6.85
CA SER A 75 -6.54 -12.73 -5.94
C SER A 75 -7.02 -13.75 -4.92
N TYR A 76 -7.11 -13.35 -3.65
CA TYR A 76 -7.68 -14.19 -2.60
C TYR A 76 -8.99 -13.57 -2.12
N GLU A 77 -10.07 -14.36 -2.12
CA GLU A 77 -11.34 -13.93 -1.53
C GLU A 77 -11.22 -14.02 -0.01
N ILE A 78 -11.34 -12.88 0.66
CA ILE A 78 -11.54 -12.86 2.11
C ILE A 78 -12.98 -13.27 2.34
N VAL A 79 -13.20 -14.57 2.61
CA VAL A 79 -14.48 -15.04 3.11
C VAL A 79 -14.73 -14.36 4.45
N GLU A 80 -15.85 -13.63 4.54
CA GLU A 80 -16.33 -13.08 5.80
C GLU A 80 -16.58 -14.24 6.77
N GLN A 81 -15.60 -14.53 7.64
CA GLN A 81 -15.83 -15.43 8.75
C GLN A 81 -16.81 -14.72 9.69
N MET A 82 -18.07 -15.13 9.64
CA MET A 82 -18.99 -14.91 10.74
C MET A 82 -18.34 -15.55 11.96
N ASP A 83 -18.08 -14.75 12.98
CA ASP A 83 -17.56 -15.21 14.27
C ASP A 83 -18.51 -16.28 14.81
N ASP A 84 -18.15 -17.55 14.64
CA ASP A 84 -18.36 -18.66 15.58
C ASP A 84 -17.61 -19.89 15.02
N ASP A 85 -16.64 -20.37 15.78
CA ASP A 85 -15.77 -21.55 15.56
C ASP A 85 -14.59 -21.40 14.58
N ILE A 86 -13.40 -21.21 15.17
CA ILE A 86 -12.10 -21.42 14.52
C ILE A 86 -12.03 -22.87 14.04
N VAL A 87 -12.32 -23.10 12.76
CA VAL A 87 -11.97 -24.36 12.09
C VAL A 87 -10.53 -24.27 11.57
N GLU A 88 -9.68 -25.15 12.11
CA GLU A 88 -8.32 -25.40 11.62
C GLU A 88 -8.39 -25.92 10.17
N LEU A 89 -8.45 -25.02 9.20
CA LEU A 89 -8.33 -25.37 7.79
C LEU A 89 -6.88 -25.75 7.53
N GLY A 90 -6.68 -27.06 7.32
CA GLY A 90 -5.39 -27.68 7.06
C GLY A 90 -4.53 -26.88 6.08
N SER A 91 -3.28 -26.69 6.47
CA SER A 91 -2.33 -25.84 5.76
C SER A 91 -2.14 -26.27 4.29
N PRO A 92 -2.34 -25.39 3.30
CA PRO A 92 -1.71 -25.56 2.01
C PRO A 92 -0.20 -25.38 2.20
N SER A 93 0.56 -26.39 1.79
CA SER A 93 2.02 -26.52 1.94
C SER A 93 2.77 -25.19 1.93
N GLN A 94 3.17 -24.73 3.12
CA GLN A 94 3.93 -23.51 3.30
C GLN A 94 5.33 -23.67 2.71
N LYS A 95 5.56 -23.17 1.48
CA LYS A 95 6.89 -22.66 1.15
C LYS A 95 7.11 -21.43 2.02
N LYS A 96 7.72 -21.62 3.21
CA LYS A 96 8.19 -20.59 4.13
C LYS A 96 8.95 -19.51 3.34
N ARG A 97 8.27 -18.41 3.01
CA ARG A 97 8.93 -17.18 2.60
C ARG A 97 9.23 -16.43 3.89
N LYS A 98 10.51 -16.16 4.13
CA LYS A 98 10.97 -15.33 5.23
C LYS A 98 10.17 -14.04 5.22
N ARG A 99 9.51 -13.71 6.34
CA ARG A 99 9.09 -12.34 6.61
C ARG A 99 10.37 -11.51 6.75
N THR A 100 10.76 -10.82 5.69
CA THR A 100 11.67 -9.69 5.78
C THR A 100 10.85 -8.46 6.15
N ASN A 101 11.42 -7.57 6.97
CA ASN A 101 10.84 -6.35 7.56
C ASN A 101 10.40 -5.28 6.53
N GLU A 102 9.72 -5.67 5.45
CA GLU A 102 9.39 -4.84 4.29
C GLU A 102 7.90 -4.50 4.20
N GLU A 103 7.12 -4.72 5.27
CA GLU A 103 5.72 -4.27 5.42
C GLU A 103 5.55 -2.73 5.37
N LYS A 104 6.58 -1.98 4.97
CA LYS A 104 6.63 -0.53 5.14
C LYS A 104 5.94 0.28 4.05
N TYR A 105 5.54 -0.29 2.91
CA TYR A 105 5.05 0.55 1.83
C TYR A 105 3.99 -0.14 0.99
N ILE A 106 2.74 0.04 1.36
CA ILE A 106 1.58 -0.29 0.53
C ILE A 106 0.63 0.90 0.64
N PHE A 107 -0.13 1.17 -0.41
CA PHE A 107 -1.12 2.24 -0.62
C PHE A 107 -0.60 3.49 -1.32
N MET A 108 -1.03 3.64 -2.57
CA MET A 108 -1.24 4.94 -3.20
C MET A 108 -2.73 5.03 -3.59
N ASN A 109 -3.33 6.19 -3.33
CA ASN A 109 -4.58 6.63 -3.97
C ASN A 109 -4.31 6.87 -5.47
#